data_AF-A0A966VJE9-F1
#
_entry.id   AF-A0A966VJE9-F1
#
_cell.length_a   1.000
_cell.length_b   1.000
_cell.length_c   1.000
_cell.angle_alpha   90.00
_cell.angle_beta   90.00
_cell.angle_gamma   90.00
#
_symmetry.space_group_name_H-M   'P 1'
#
loop_
_entity.id
_entity.type
_entity.pdbx_description
1 polymer ?
#
loop_
_entity_poly.entity_id
_entity_poly.type
_entity_poly.pdbx_seq_one_letter_code
_entity_poly.pdbx_strand_id
1 'polypeptide(L)'
;MISLQQLELAINSARQANPSQGADAQLSPDVALLAGLYGRMIFYRLKALPLSSLSQHEFEAWSRWTSPHAAQTQNPPYPADQASDKP
;
A
#
# COMPACT_ATOMS: atom_id res chain seq x y z
N MET A 1 1.04 -0.86 17.43
CA MET A 1 -0.28 -0.29 17.13
C MET A 1 -0.27 0.13 15.67
N ILE A 2 -1.38 -0.05 14.97
CA ILE A 2 -1.57 0.31 13.56
C ILE A 2 -2.56 1.47 13.50
N SER A 3 -2.21 2.59 12.87
CA SER A 3 -3.14 3.68 12.61
C SER A 3 -3.81 3.56 11.24
N LEU A 4 -4.92 4.28 11.03
CA LEU A 4 -5.59 4.38 9.73
C LEU A 4 -4.62 4.84 8.62
N GLN A 5 -3.80 5.85 8.90
CA GLN A 5 -2.85 6.39 7.92
C GLN A 5 -1.79 5.36 7.52
N GLN A 6 -1.27 4.58 8.47
CA GLN A 6 -0.30 3.54 8.13
C GLN A 6 -0.94 2.43 7.29
N LEU A 7 -2.21 2.13 7.56
CA LEU A 7 -2.95 1.14 6.79
C LEU A 7 -3.25 1.64 5.37
N GLU A 8 -3.60 2.92 5.20
CA GLU A 8 -3.75 3.57 3.88
C GLU A 8 -2.46 3.51 3.07
N LEU A 9 -1.31 3.80 3.70
CA LEU A 9 0.00 3.67 3.06
C LEU A 9 0.27 2.24 2.61
N ALA A 10 0.02 1.25 3.47
CA ALA A 10 0.20 -0.17 3.12
C ALA A 10 -0.70 -0.60 1.96
N ILE A 11 -1.98 -0.19 1.95
CA ILE A 11 -2.93 -0.44 0.86
C ILE A 11 -2.41 0.16 -0.45
N ASN A 12 -1.94 1.41 -0.41
CA ASN A 12 -1.43 2.10 -1.59
C ASN A 12 -0.17 1.44 -2.13
N SER A 13 0.76 1.02 -1.28
CA SER A 13 1.95 0.26 -1.68
C SER A 13 1.57 -1.07 -2.34
N ALA A 14 0.62 -1.81 -1.75
CA ALA A 14 0.15 -3.08 -2.29
C ALA A 14 -0.54 -2.93 -3.66
N ARG A 15 -1.31 -1.85 -3.85
CA ARG A 15 -1.96 -1.51 -5.14
C ARG A 15 -0.94 -1.10 -6.21
N GLN A 16 0.12 -0.39 -5.85
CA GLN A 16 1.15 0.01 -6.80
C GLN A 16 1.97 -1.18 -7.29
N ALA A 17 2.29 -2.11 -6.39
CA ALA A 17 3.07 -3.29 -6.74
C ALA A 17 2.27 -4.34 -7.52
N ASN A 18 0.96 -4.43 -7.28
CA ASN A 18 0.03 -5.25 -8.05
C ASN A 18 -1.10 -4.37 -8.59
N PRO A 19 -0.86 -3.63 -9.68
CA PRO A 19 -1.93 -2.88 -10.32
C PRO A 19 -3.00 -3.88 -10.80
N SER A 20 -4.27 -3.57 -10.54
CA SER A 20 -5.39 -4.41 -10.98
C SER A 20 -5.27 -4.68 -12.48
N GLN A 21 -5.04 -5.94 -12.86
CA GLN A 21 -4.97 -6.36 -14.26
C GLN A 21 -6.32 -6.96 -14.68
N GLY A 22 -6.79 -6.61 -15.88
CA GLY A 22 -8.02 -7.15 -16.48
C GLY A 22 -9.28 -6.33 -16.24
N ALA A 23 -10.35 -6.69 -16.97
CA ALA A 23 -11.62 -5.95 -17.00
C ALA A 23 -12.39 -5.96 -15.66
N ASP A 24 -12.08 -6.90 -14.77
CA ASP A 24 -12.83 -7.14 -13.53
C ASP A 24 -12.32 -6.36 -12.30
N ALA A 25 -11.29 -5.52 -12.45
CA ALA A 25 -10.76 -4.66 -11.37
C ALA A 25 -10.56 -5.38 -10.03
N GLN A 26 -10.15 -6.66 -10.08
CA GLN A 26 -10.10 -7.50 -8.88
C GLN A 26 -8.98 -7.03 -7.94
N LEU A 27 -9.29 -6.93 -6.65
CA LEU A 27 -8.30 -6.61 -5.62
C LEU A 27 -7.37 -7.81 -5.43
N SER A 28 -6.08 -7.54 -5.23
CA SER A 28 -5.16 -8.58 -4.78
C SER A 28 -5.57 -9.06 -3.36
N PRO A 29 -5.25 -10.30 -2.98
CA PRO A 29 -5.57 -10.83 -1.66
C PRO A 29 -5.06 -9.94 -0.51
N ASP A 30 -3.84 -9.42 -0.65
CA ASP A 30 -3.24 -8.52 0.34
C ASP A 30 -4.03 -7.20 0.47
N VAL A 31 -4.44 -6.59 -0.66
CA VAL A 31 -5.24 -5.36 -0.65
C VAL A 31 -6.61 -5.61 -0.02
N ALA A 32 -7.25 -6.76 -0.31
CA ALA A 32 -8.53 -7.11 0.28
C ALA A 32 -8.43 -7.28 1.82
N LEU A 33 -7.38 -7.93 2.31
CA LEU A 33 -7.13 -8.08 3.76
C LEU A 33 -6.91 -6.73 4.45
N LEU A 34 -6.05 -5.89 3.89
CA LEU A 34 -5.75 -4.56 4.47
C LEU A 34 -6.98 -3.64 4.41
N ALA A 35 -7.76 -3.67 3.32
CA ALA A 35 -9.01 -2.93 3.22
C ALA A 35 -10.06 -3.41 4.23
N GLY A 36 -10.11 -4.72 4.53
CA GLY A 36 -10.95 -5.28 5.58
C GLY A 36 -10.62 -4.72 6.96
N LEU A 37 -9.32 -4.61 7.30
CA LEU A 37 -8.86 -3.97 8.53
C LEU A 37 -9.27 -2.49 8.58
N TYR A 38 -9.16 -1.77 7.46
CA TYR A 38 -9.50 -0.36 7.35
C TYR A 38 -11.00 -0.13 7.59
N GLY A 39 -11.84 -0.94 6.93
CA GLY A 39 -13.29 -0.93 7.14
C GLY A 39 -13.66 -1.24 8.59
N ARG A 40 -12.99 -2.22 9.22
CA ARG A 40 -13.17 -2.54 10.65
C ARG A 40 -12.87 -1.33 11.53
N MET A 41 -11.78 -0.60 11.28
CA MET A 41 -11.43 0.59 12.05
C MET A 41 -12.46 1.71 11.91
N ILE A 42 -12.97 1.96 10.69
CA ILE A 42 -14.01 2.97 10.46
C ILE A 42 -15.30 2.57 11.17
N PHE A 43 -15.75 1.32 10.99
CA PHE A 43 -17.01 0.83 11.56
C PHE A 43 -17.04 0.94 13.09
N TYR A 44 -15.97 0.50 13.75
CA TYR A 44 -15.84 0.56 15.21
C TYR A 44 -15.28 1.90 15.73
N ARG A 45 -15.06 2.89 14.86
CA ARG A 45 -14.44 4.20 15.16
C ARG A 45 -13.11 4.08 15.92
N LEU A 46 -12.31 3.07 15.59
CA LEU A 46 -11.01 2.82 16.18
C LEU A 46 -9.96 3.73 15.54
N LYS A 47 -9.21 4.45 16.38
CA LYS A 47 -8.08 5.26 15.91
C LYS A 47 -6.82 4.43 15.67
N ALA A 48 -6.70 3.31 16.37
CA ALA A 48 -5.59 2.38 16.23
C ALA A 48 -6.03 0.93 16.52
N LEU A 49 -5.33 -0.02 15.91
CA LEU A 49 -5.47 -1.46 16.18
C LEU A 49 -4.18 -2.03 16.80
N PRO A 50 -4.25 -2.83 17.87
CA PRO A 50 -3.07 -3.56 18.35
C PRO A 50 -2.70 -4.67 17.37
N LEU A 51 -1.39 -4.88 17.15
CA LEU A 51 -0.91 -5.95 16.25
C LEU A 51 -1.36 -7.33 16.73
N SER A 52 -1.50 -7.51 18.05
CA SER A 52 -2.02 -8.74 18.66
C SER A 52 -3.50 -9.01 18.35
N SER A 53 -4.25 -8.04 17.80
CA SER A 53 -5.63 -8.27 17.36
C SER A 53 -5.75 -8.75 15.91
N LEU A 54 -4.63 -8.79 15.17
CA LEU A 54 -4.62 -9.30 13.81
C LEU A 54 -4.62 -10.83 13.84
N SER A 55 -5.38 -11.43 12.93
CA SER A 55 -5.16 -12.82 12.53
C SER A 55 -3.78 -12.97 11.89
N GLN A 56 -3.31 -14.21 11.77
CA GLN A 56 -2.02 -14.51 11.15
C GLN A 56 -1.92 -13.95 9.72
N HIS A 57 -2.95 -14.14 8.90
CA HIS A 57 -2.95 -13.63 7.51
C HIS A 57 -2.98 -12.10 7.43
N GLU A 58 -3.74 -11.44 8.30
CA GLU A 58 -3.76 -9.98 8.40
C GLU A 58 -2.38 -9.44 8.83
N PHE A 59 -1.72 -10.11 9.78
CA PHE A 59 -0.38 -9.76 10.24
C PHE A 59 0.68 -9.97 9.16
N GLU A 60 0.63 -11.05 8.40
CA GLU A 60 1.55 -11.33 7.30
C GLU A 60 1.42 -10.28 6.18
N ALA A 61 0.17 -9.96 5.78
CA ALA A 61 -0.09 -8.91 4.80
C ALA A 61 0.40 -7.54 5.29
N TRP A 62 0.08 -7.17 6.53
CA TRP A 62 0.58 -5.95 7.16
C TRP A 62 2.12 -5.90 7.16
N SER A 63 2.78 -6.96 7.63
CA SER A 63 4.24 -7.02 7.75
C SER A 63 4.93 -6.89 6.40
N ARG A 64 4.35 -7.46 5.34
CA ARG A 64 4.88 -7.37 3.98
C ARG A 64 4.90 -5.94 3.46
N TRP A 65 3.82 -5.18 3.68
CA TRP A 65 3.64 -3.85 3.11
C TRP A 65 4.06 -2.69 4.03
N THR A 66 4.48 -3.01 5.25
CA THR A 66 4.98 -2.03 6.24
C THR A 66 6.41 -2.25 6.68
N SER A 67 7.03 -3.39 6.28
CA SER A 67 8.47 -3.53 6.41
C SER A 67 9.14 -2.37 5.68
N PRO A 68 10.19 -1.76 6.24
CA PRO A 68 10.98 -0.75 5.55
C PRO A 68 11.77 -1.43 4.42
N HIS A 69 11.08 -1.86 3.36
CA HIS A 69 11.71 -2.11 2.09
C HIS A 69 12.03 -0.74 1.50
N ALA A 70 13.34 -0.47 1.54
CA ALA A 70 14.09 0.48 0.75
C ALA A 70 13.31 1.19 -0.38
N ALA A 71 13.49 2.51 -0.41
CA ALA A 71 13.14 3.43 -1.50
C ALA A 71 13.31 2.85 -2.92
N GLN A 72 12.66 3.52 -3.88
CA GLN A 72 12.83 3.47 -5.35
C GLN A 72 11.75 2.60 -6.04
N THR A 73 10.63 3.18 -6.46
CA THR A 73 10.49 3.71 -7.83
C THR A 73 9.46 4.85 -7.87
N GLN A 74 9.79 5.97 -7.22
CA GLN A 74 9.24 7.26 -7.66
C GLN A 74 9.93 7.59 -8.99
N ASN A 75 9.29 7.26 -10.11
CA ASN A 75 9.74 7.67 -11.44
C ASN A 75 9.55 9.20 -11.52
N PRO A 76 10.60 10.02 -11.74
CA PRO A 76 10.39 11.44 -11.98
C PRO A 76 9.67 11.60 -13.34
N PRO A 77 8.54 12.31 -13.41
CA PRO A 77 8.01 12.74 -14.70
C PRO A 77 8.85 13.93 -15.12
N TYR A 78 9.90 13.69 -15.90
CA TYR A 78 10.27 14.50 -17.07
C TYR A 78 11.64 14.02 -17.58
N PRO A 79 11.78 13.69 -18.88
CA PRO A 79 13.10 13.70 -19.48
C PRO A 79 13.62 15.14 -19.39
N ALA A 80 14.79 15.33 -18.79
CA ALA A 80 15.54 16.55 -19.01
C ALA A 80 15.81 16.63 -20.52
N ASP A 81 15.18 17.61 -21.18
CA ASP A 81 15.48 18.04 -22.54
C ASP A 81 17.01 18.02 -22.69
N GLN A 82 17.52 17.06 -23.45
CA GLN A 82 18.92 17.08 -23.86
C GLN A 82 19.05 18.31 -24.74
N ALA A 83 19.72 19.34 -24.21
CA ALA A 83 20.29 20.41 -24.99
C ALA A 83 21.29 19.82 -26.00
N SER A 84 20.76 19.34 -27.13
CA SER A 84 21.31 19.65 -28.45
C SER A 84 21.31 21.18 -28.54
N ASP A 85 22.39 21.87 -28.86
CA ASP A 85 23.25 21.64 -29.99
C ASP A 85 24.50 22.51 -29.77
N LYS A 86 25.67 21.90 -29.85
CA LYS A 86 26.95 22.60 -30.03
C LYS A 86 27.41 22.22 -31.43
N PRO A 87 27.60 23.20 -32.32
CA PRO A 87 28.96 23.56 -32.73
C PRO A 87 29.29 25.04 -32.52
#